data_AF-A0A2S0JR73-F1
#
_entry.id   AF-A0A2S0JR73-F1
#
_cell.length_a   1.000
_cell.length_b   1.000
_cell.length_c   1.000
_cell.angle_alpha   90.00
_cell.angle_beta   90.00
_cell.angle_gamma   90.00
#
_symmetry.space_group_name_H-M   'P 1'
#
loop_
_entity.id
_entity.type
_entity.pdbx_description
1 polymer ?
#
loop_
_entity_poly.entity_id
_entity_poly.type
_entity_poly.pdbx_seq_one_letter_code
_entity_poly.pdbx_strand_id
1 'polypeptide(L)'
;MKRKVIEWFLKMGWPVVKFVIINYGQEILNFVFKSLKEKAKNRSTAKMEEALKNARNAEKAAESTDDSKEKLQYYELAKAYKEAAEYQRGFLSDFLEEVEMSSKEIMKTVQQKSSEVKFKDLFVLDQKEGTLKAVENQKLLEHNTNN
;
A
#
# COMPACT_ATOMS: atom_id res chain seq x y z
N MET A 1 -22.97 -24.22 33.11
CA MET A 1 -22.17 -22.98 33.14
C MET A 1 -21.60 -22.58 31.79
N LYS A 2 -20.86 -23.48 31.09
CA LYS A 2 -20.18 -23.17 29.81
C LYS A 2 -21.07 -22.52 28.74
N ARG A 3 -22.31 -22.99 28.57
CA ARG A 3 -23.28 -22.44 27.59
C ARG A 3 -23.66 -20.97 27.84
N LYS A 4 -23.82 -20.57 29.11
CA LYS A 4 -24.09 -19.18 29.50
C LYS A 4 -22.89 -18.26 29.26
N VAL A 5 -21.67 -18.77 29.47
CA VAL A 5 -20.42 -18.05 29.19
C VAL A 5 -20.25 -17.82 27.69
N ILE A 6 -20.56 -18.83 26.87
CA ILE A 6 -20.54 -18.72 25.40
C ILE A 6 -21.59 -17.71 24.91
N GLU A 7 -22.82 -17.77 25.40
CA GLU A 7 -23.87 -16.80 25.05
C GLU A 7 -23.52 -15.37 25.46
N TRP A 8 -22.91 -15.20 26.65
CA TRP A 8 -22.41 -13.91 27.09
C TRP A 8 -21.27 -13.41 26.19
N PHE A 9 -20.33 -14.28 25.83
CA PHE A 9 -19.25 -13.94 24.89
C PHE A 9 -19.80 -13.54 23.53
N LEU A 10 -20.78 -14.27 22.99
CA LEU A 10 -21.43 -13.93 21.72
C LEU A 10 -22.09 -12.55 21.73
N LYS A 11 -22.69 -12.14 22.85
CA LYS A 11 -23.40 -10.87 22.98
C LYS A 11 -22.48 -9.70 23.32
N MET A 12 -21.49 -9.90 24.19
CA MET A 12 -20.66 -8.83 24.75
C MET A 12 -19.21 -8.89 24.27
N GLY A 13 -18.61 -10.08 24.21
CA GLY A 13 -17.20 -10.24 23.83
C GLY A 13 -16.95 -10.18 22.32
N TRP A 14 -17.81 -10.79 21.52
CA TRP A 14 -17.67 -10.84 20.07
C TRP A 14 -17.70 -9.45 19.39
N PRO A 15 -18.58 -8.51 19.77
CA PRO A 15 -18.51 -7.15 19.27
C PRO A 15 -17.15 -6.47 19.53
N VAL A 16 -16.56 -6.70 20.71
CA VAL A 16 -15.25 -6.16 21.08
C VAL A 16 -14.14 -6.78 20.23
N VAL A 17 -14.13 -8.11 20.08
CA VAL A 17 -13.16 -8.81 19.22
C VAL A 17 -13.27 -8.32 17.78
N LYS A 18 -14.49 -8.20 17.25
CA LYS A 18 -14.74 -7.69 15.91
C LYS A 18 -14.25 -6.26 15.72
N PHE A 19 -14.48 -5.38 16.71
CA PHE A 19 -13.97 -4.03 16.70
C PHE A 19 -12.43 -4.01 16.66
N VAL A 20 -11.76 -4.82 17.48
CA VAL A 20 -10.29 -4.93 17.47
C VAL A 20 -9.77 -5.41 16.12
N ILE A 21 -10.37 -6.45 15.54
CA ILE A 21 -9.96 -6.98 14.22
C ILE A 21 -10.08 -5.90 13.14
N ILE A 22 -11.19 -5.14 13.12
CA ILE A 22 -11.41 -4.07 12.13
C ILE A 22 -10.33 -2.99 12.26
N ASN A 23 -10.11 -2.45 13.46
CA ASN A 23 -9.13 -1.39 13.66
C ASN A 23 -7.70 -1.87 13.39
N TYR A 24 -7.34 -3.06 13.85
CA TYR A 24 -6.00 -3.60 13.63
C TYR A 24 -5.74 -3.89 12.14
N GLY A 25 -6.73 -4.42 11.42
CA GLY A 25 -6.66 -4.58 9.97
C GLY A 25 -6.48 -3.25 9.24
N GLN A 26 -7.16 -2.20 9.70
CA GLN A 26 -6.99 -0.83 9.18
C GLN A 26 -5.61 -0.25 9.45
N GLU A 27 -5.07 -0.45 10.65
CA GLU A 27 -3.71 -0.01 10.99
C GLU A 27 -2.64 -0.72 10.16
N ILE A 28 -2.77 -2.05 9.96
CA ILE A 28 -1.85 -2.81 9.11
C ILE A 28 -1.86 -2.24 7.69
N LEU A 29 -3.03 -2.01 7.11
CA LEU A 29 -3.13 -1.50 5.74
C LEU A 29 -2.59 -0.07 5.63
N ASN A 30 -2.89 0.80 6.60
CA ASN A 30 -2.31 2.14 6.68
C ASN A 30 -0.77 2.08 6.74
N PHE A 31 -0.21 1.18 7.54
CA PHE A 31 1.23 0.97 7.62
C PHE A 31 1.83 0.51 6.28
N VAL A 32 1.17 -0.43 5.60
CA VAL A 32 1.60 -0.94 4.29
C VAL A 32 1.58 0.18 3.25
N PHE A 33 0.47 0.93 3.12
CA PHE A 33 0.37 2.02 2.15
C PHE A 33 1.36 3.15 2.46
N LYS A 34 1.55 3.51 3.73
CA LYS A 34 2.56 4.49 4.13
C LYS A 34 3.96 4.05 3.75
N SER A 35 4.32 2.80 4.04
CA SER A 35 5.61 2.21 3.69
C SER A 35 5.83 2.16 2.18
N LEU A 36 4.79 1.85 1.41
CA LEU A 36 4.83 1.83 -0.05
C LEU A 36 5.10 3.23 -0.63
N LYS A 37 4.35 4.24 -0.16
CA LYS A 37 4.53 5.64 -0.56
C LYS A 37 5.93 6.15 -0.23
N GLU A 38 6.44 5.82 0.96
CA GLU A 38 7.77 6.22 1.38
C GLU A 38 8.87 5.58 0.52
N LYS A 39 8.76 4.28 0.23
CA LYS A 39 9.68 3.59 -0.68
C LYS A 39 9.65 4.19 -2.08
N ALA A 40 8.46 4.47 -2.62
CA ALA A 40 8.31 5.08 -3.94
C ALA A 40 8.91 6.48 -3.99
N LYS A 41 8.64 7.30 -2.97
CA LYS A 41 9.22 8.65 -2.82
C LYS A 41 10.73 8.58 -2.79
N ASN A 42 11.31 7.78 -1.89
CA ASN A 42 12.77 7.68 -1.75
C ASN A 42 13.42 7.20 -3.06
N ARG A 43 12.84 6.20 -3.73
CA ARG A 43 13.37 5.68 -5.00
C ARG A 43 13.28 6.71 -6.12
N SER A 44 12.16 7.41 -6.27
CA SER A 44 12.00 8.41 -7.32
C SER A 44 12.87 9.64 -7.06
N THR A 45 12.94 10.12 -5.81
CA THR A 45 13.85 11.22 -5.42
C THR A 45 15.30 10.89 -5.72
N ALA A 46 15.78 9.70 -5.38
CA ALA A 46 17.14 9.29 -5.70
C ALA A 46 17.43 9.31 -7.22
N LYS A 47 16.49 8.82 -8.04
CA LYS A 47 16.63 8.86 -9.51
C LYS A 47 16.59 10.28 -10.06
N MET A 48 15.73 11.14 -9.52
CA MET A 48 15.67 12.56 -9.90
C MET A 48 16.98 13.26 -9.58
N GLU A 49 17.52 13.05 -8.38
CA GLU A 49 18.80 13.65 -7.96
C GLU A 49 19.96 13.17 -8.83
N GLU A 50 20.00 11.88 -9.16
CA GLU A 50 20.98 11.31 -10.07
C GLU A 50 20.89 11.93 -11.48
N ALA A 51 19.68 12.03 -12.04
CA ALA A 51 19.45 12.65 -13.34
C ALA A 51 19.87 14.13 -13.33
N LEU A 52 19.51 14.90 -12.30
CA LEU A 52 19.92 16.30 -12.16
C LEU A 52 21.43 16.46 -11.99
N LYS A 53 22.09 15.53 -11.29
CA LYS A 53 23.55 15.50 -11.17
C LYS A 53 24.20 15.26 -12.53
N ASN A 54 23.68 14.30 -13.30
CA ASN A 54 24.18 14.00 -14.65
C ASN A 54 23.95 15.17 -15.61
N ALA A 55 22.81 15.85 -15.53
CA ALA A 55 22.54 17.07 -16.27
C ALA A 55 23.59 18.16 -16.00
N ARG A 56 23.87 18.44 -14.71
CA ARG A 56 24.88 19.42 -14.30
C ARG A 56 26.28 19.05 -14.77
N ASN A 57 26.64 17.76 -14.76
CA ASN A 57 27.93 17.30 -15.24
C ASN A 57 28.05 17.48 -16.75
N ALA A 58 26.99 17.20 -17.51
CA ALA A 58 26.95 17.44 -18.95
C ALA A 58 27.02 18.94 -19.28
N GLU A 59 26.34 19.81 -18.53
CA GLU A 59 26.47 21.28 -18.70
C GLU A 59 27.90 21.75 -18.46
N LYS A 60 28.57 21.28 -17.41
CA LYS A 60 29.97 21.60 -17.15
C LYS A 60 30.89 21.10 -18.26
N ALA A 61 30.64 19.90 -18.79
CA ALA A 61 31.40 19.37 -19.92
C ALA A 61 31.23 20.25 -21.17
N ALA A 62 30.00 20.70 -21.45
CA ALA A 62 29.70 21.63 -22.52
C ALA A 62 30.42 22.99 -22.35
N GLU A 63 30.48 23.50 -21.12
CA GLU A 63 31.17 24.75 -20.81
C GLU A 63 32.69 24.62 -20.93
N SER A 64 33.23 23.43 -20.68
CA SER A 64 34.68 23.16 -20.71
C SER A 64 35.25 22.76 -22.07
N THR A 65 34.41 22.41 -23.05
CA THR A 65 34.88 22.06 -24.40
C THR A 65 34.87 23.28 -25.33
N ASP A 66 35.93 23.40 -26.11
CA ASP A 66 36.09 24.42 -27.15
C ASP A 66 35.52 23.96 -28.51
N ASP A 67 35.22 22.67 -28.67
CA ASP A 67 34.59 22.13 -29.88
C ASP A 67 33.09 22.42 -29.88
N SER A 68 32.65 23.23 -30.86
CA SER A 68 31.25 23.63 -31.00
C SER A 68 30.28 22.45 -31.20
N LYS A 69 30.72 21.34 -31.80
CA LYS A 69 29.90 20.15 -32.03
C LYS A 69 29.77 19.32 -30.76
N GLU A 70 30.87 19.11 -30.03
CA GLU A 70 30.81 18.43 -28.74
C GLU A 70 29.99 19.22 -27.72
N LYS A 71 30.14 20.54 -27.71
CA LYS A 71 29.37 21.45 -26.86
C LYS A 71 27.86 21.28 -27.04
N LEU A 72 27.41 21.20 -28.30
CA LEU A 72 26.01 20.97 -28.62
C LEU A 72 25.53 19.61 -28.11
N GLN A 73 26.32 18.54 -28.31
CA GLN A 73 25.98 17.20 -27.83
C GLN A 73 25.85 17.15 -26.30
N TYR A 74 26.73 17.82 -25.57
CA TYR A 74 26.64 17.88 -24.11
C TYR A 74 25.41 18.67 -23.63
N TYR A 75 25.02 19.75 -24.32
CA TYR A 75 23.77 20.45 -24.00
C TYR A 75 22.52 19.61 -24.28
N GLU A 76 22.50 18.85 -25.39
CA GLU A 76 21.42 17.90 -25.67
C GLU A 76 21.33 16.82 -24.60
N LEU A 77 22.48 16.29 -24.17
CA LEU A 77 22.56 15.30 -23.09
C LEU A 77 22.06 15.87 -21.76
N ALA A 78 22.45 17.10 -21.42
CA ALA A 78 21.97 17.78 -20.22
C ALA A 78 20.44 17.97 -20.25
N LYS A 79 19.90 18.35 -21.41
CA LYS A 79 18.46 18.50 -21.62
C LYS A 79 17.73 17.17 -21.41
N ALA A 80 18.22 16.09 -22.01
CA ALA A 80 17.64 14.75 -21.85
C ALA A 80 17.60 14.30 -20.38
N TYR A 81 18.66 14.58 -19.61
CA TYR A 81 18.68 14.27 -18.17
C TYR A 81 17.69 15.13 -17.36
N LYS A 82 17.49 16.40 -17.71
CA LYS A 82 16.46 17.24 -17.07
C LYS A 82 15.05 16.71 -17.37
N GLU A 83 14.77 16.35 -18.61
CA GLU A 83 13.50 15.73 -19.02
C GLU A 83 13.26 14.41 -18.26
N ALA A 84 14.30 13.59 -18.07
CA ALA A 84 14.21 12.37 -17.26
C ALA A 84 13.86 12.66 -15.79
N ALA A 85 14.42 13.72 -15.19
CA ALA A 85 14.08 14.13 -13.82
C ALA A 85 12.64 14.63 -13.71
N GLU A 86 12.17 15.41 -14.68
CA GLU A 86 10.78 15.87 -14.76
C GLU A 86 9.80 14.70 -14.93
N TYR A 87 10.13 13.73 -15.77
CA TYR A 87 9.35 12.52 -15.92
C TYR A 87 9.22 11.75 -14.60
N GLN A 88 10.32 11.55 -13.86
CA GLN A 88 10.28 10.88 -12.56
C GLN A 88 9.42 11.64 -11.53
N ARG A 89 9.41 12.97 -11.61
CA ARG A 89 8.56 13.81 -10.76
C ARG A 89 7.07 13.63 -11.08
N GLY A 90 6.71 13.64 -12.36
CA GLY A 90 5.35 13.37 -12.82
C GLY A 90 4.89 11.97 -12.41
N PHE A 91 5.68 10.95 -12.74
CA PHE A 91 5.41 9.57 -12.35
C PHE A 91 5.21 9.41 -10.84
N LEU A 92 6.03 10.06 -10.00
CA LEU A 92 5.85 10.00 -8.56
C LEU A 92 4.52 10.61 -8.12
N SER A 93 4.13 11.75 -8.71
CA SER A 93 2.85 12.40 -8.39
C SER A 93 1.69 11.47 -8.72
N ASP A 94 1.65 10.96 -9.95
CA ASP A 94 0.57 10.10 -10.44
C ASP A 94 0.48 8.80 -9.61
N PHE A 95 1.63 8.18 -9.33
CA PHE A 95 1.70 6.98 -8.50
C PHE A 95 1.20 7.22 -7.08
N LEU A 96 1.55 8.35 -6.45
CA LEU A 96 1.09 8.67 -5.10
C LEU A 96 -0.42 8.92 -5.06
N GLU A 97 -0.99 9.52 -6.11
CA GLU A 97 -2.42 9.71 -6.26
C GLU A 97 -3.16 8.37 -6.44
N GLU A 98 -2.66 7.50 -7.32
CA GLU A 98 -3.22 6.16 -7.53
C GLU A 98 -3.21 5.34 -6.25
N VAL A 99 -2.09 5.33 -5.51
CA VAL A 99 -1.99 4.62 -4.23
C VAL A 99 -2.95 5.20 -3.18
N GLU A 100 -3.15 6.53 -3.15
CA GLU A 100 -4.12 7.15 -2.24
C GLU A 100 -5.56 6.73 -2.57
N MET A 101 -5.93 6.71 -3.84
CA MET A 101 -7.26 6.27 -4.29
C MET A 101 -7.47 4.79 -3.95
N SER A 102 -6.55 3.91 -4.35
CA SER A 102 -6.63 2.48 -4.06
C SER A 102 -6.62 2.20 -2.55
N SER A 103 -5.86 2.96 -1.76
CA SER A 103 -5.85 2.82 -0.30
C SER A 103 -7.23 3.08 0.29
N LYS A 104 -7.95 4.11 -0.17
CA LYS A 104 -9.31 4.42 0.30
C LYS A 104 -10.30 3.32 -0.06
N GLU A 105 -10.23 2.80 -1.28
CA GLU A 105 -11.11 1.73 -1.76
C GLU A 105 -10.87 0.42 -1.01
N ILE A 106 -9.60 0.03 -0.83
CA ILE A 106 -9.22 -1.16 -0.08
C ILE A 106 -9.64 -1.00 1.39
N MET A 107 -9.47 0.20 1.98
CA MET A 107 -9.91 0.45 3.35
C MET A 107 -11.41 0.31 3.54
N LYS A 108 -12.19 0.87 2.62
CA LYS A 108 -13.64 0.73 2.61
C LYS A 108 -14.06 -0.73 2.46
N THR A 109 -13.41 -1.46 1.55
CA THR A 109 -13.71 -2.89 1.30
C THR A 109 -13.41 -3.74 2.53
N VAL A 110 -12.26 -3.55 3.16
CA VAL A 110 -11.87 -4.29 4.36
C VAL A 110 -12.80 -3.96 5.53
N GLN A 111 -13.17 -2.71 5.71
CA GLN A 111 -14.15 -2.31 6.73
C GLN A 111 -15.50 -2.99 6.47
N GLN A 112 -16.01 -2.95 5.24
CA GLN A 112 -17.26 -3.60 4.88
C GLN A 112 -17.21 -5.12 5.12
N LYS A 113 -16.22 -5.81 4.56
CA LYS A 113 -16.07 -7.26 4.72
C LYS A 113 -15.90 -7.67 6.17
N SER A 114 -15.06 -6.96 6.92
CA SER A 114 -14.85 -7.24 8.35
C SER A 114 -16.11 -6.97 9.18
N SER A 115 -16.94 -5.99 8.78
CA SER A 115 -18.23 -5.73 9.42
C SER A 115 -19.29 -6.79 9.12
N GLU A 116 -19.12 -7.59 8.08
CA GLU A 116 -20.03 -8.69 7.72
C GLU A 116 -19.66 -9.99 8.44
N VAL A 117 -18.40 -10.14 8.88
CA VAL A 117 -17.91 -11.35 9.58
C VAL A 117 -18.75 -11.65 10.82
N LYS A 118 -19.33 -12.85 10.83
CA LYS A 118 -20.09 -13.41 11.95
C LYS A 118 -19.20 -14.34 12.76
N PHE A 119 -19.58 -14.53 14.01
CA PHE A 119 -18.88 -15.47 14.90
C PHE A 119 -18.77 -16.87 14.29
N LYS A 120 -19.84 -17.33 13.64
CA LYS A 120 -19.92 -18.67 13.02
C LYS A 120 -18.96 -18.84 11.84
N ASP A 121 -18.47 -17.74 11.28
CA ASP A 121 -17.53 -17.76 10.16
C ASP A 121 -16.10 -18.05 10.65
N LEU A 122 -15.78 -17.69 11.91
CA LEU A 122 -14.48 -17.91 12.52
C LEU A 122 -14.47 -19.04 13.55
N PHE A 123 -15.62 -19.38 14.14
CA PHE A 123 -15.71 -20.33 15.23
C PHE A 123 -16.92 -21.26 15.10
N VAL A 124 -16.69 -22.55 15.32
CA VAL A 124 -17.73 -23.57 15.43
C VAL A 124 -17.78 -24.09 16.86
N LEU A 125 -19.01 -24.22 17.36
CA LEU A 125 -19.26 -24.84 18.66
C LEU A 125 -19.27 -26.36 18.50
N ASP A 126 -18.31 -27.05 19.10
CA ASP A 126 -18.36 -28.50 19.22
C ASP A 126 -19.39 -28.88 20.29
N GLN A 127 -20.54 -29.39 19.86
CA GLN A 127 -21.63 -29.74 20.77
C GLN A 127 -21.32 -30.98 21.63
N LYS A 128 -20.39 -31.84 21.20
CA LYS A 128 -20.01 -33.04 21.95
C LYS A 128 -19.04 -32.72 23.09
N GLU A 129 -18.10 -31.81 22.86
CA GLU A 129 -17.08 -31.43 23.85
C GLU A 129 -17.43 -30.15 24.63
N GLY A 130 -18.39 -29.35 24.14
CA GLY A 130 -18.74 -28.06 24.73
C GLY A 130 -17.61 -27.03 24.60
N THR A 131 -16.77 -27.16 23.57
CA THR A 131 -15.60 -26.32 23.28
C THR A 131 -15.82 -25.49 22.02
N LEU A 132 -15.11 -24.38 21.90
CA LEU A 132 -15.07 -23.54 20.70
C LEU A 132 -13.84 -23.88 19.88
N LYS A 133 -14.04 -24.26 18.62
CA LYS A 133 -12.96 -24.54 17.68
C LYS A 133 -12.94 -23.45 16.62
N ALA A 134 -11.74 -22.95 16.28
CA ALA A 134 -11.58 -22.05 15.15
C ALA A 134 -11.91 -22.81 13.85
N VAL A 135 -12.57 -22.14 12.91
CA VAL A 135 -12.87 -22.69 11.60
C VAL A 135 -11.58 -22.65 10.78
N GLU A 136 -11.06 -23.80 10.37
CA GLU A 136 -9.83 -23.90 9.55
C GLU A 136 -10.04 -23.45 8.07
N ASN A 137 -11.28 -23.13 7.66
CA ASN A 137 -11.57 -22.77 6.27
C ASN A 137 -11.03 -21.37 5.91
N GLN A 138 -9.97 -21.38 5.08
CA GLN A 138 -9.23 -20.21 4.57
C GLN A 138 -9.99 -19.34 3.53
N LYS A 139 -11.27 -19.63 3.22
CA LYS A 139 -12.02 -19.00 2.11
C LYS A 139 -12.71 -17.65 2.46
N LEU A 140 -12.36 -17.01 3.57
CA LEU A 140 -13.04 -15.78 4.03
C LEU A 140 -12.67 -14.53 3.22
N LEU A 141 -11.64 -14.62 2.38
CA LEU A 141 -11.13 -13.52 1.55
C LEU A 141 -11.25 -13.78 0.04
N GLU A 142 -12.17 -14.66 -0.39
CA GLU A 142 -12.42 -14.84 -1.83
C GLU A 142 -12.92 -13.52 -2.44
N HIS A 143 -12.14 -12.96 -3.36
CA HIS A 143 -12.52 -11.82 -4.17
C HIS A 143 -13.59 -12.30 -5.17
N ASN A 144 -14.86 -12.04 -4.90
CA ASN A 144 -15.91 -12.22 -5.91
C ASN A 144 -15.71 -11.16 -7.00
N THR A 145 -14.93 -11.49 -8.02
CA THR A 145 -14.97 -10.86 -9.34
C THR A 145 -16.23 -11.36 -10.06
N ASN A 146 -17.39 -10.85 -9.64
CA ASN A 146 -18.56 -10.91 -10.51
C ASN A 146 -18.58 -9.62 -11.33
N ASN A 147 -18.32 -9.79 -12.63
CA ASN A 147 -18.62 -8.84 -13.70
C ASN A 147 -20.10 -8.45 -13.70
#